data_AF-A0A952C7Q5-F1
#
_entry.id   AF-A0A952C7Q5-F1
#
_cell.length_a   1.000
_cell.length_b   1.000
_cell.length_c   1.000
_cell.angle_alpha   90.00
_cell.angle_beta   90.00
_cell.angle_gamma   90.00
#
_symmetry.space_group_name_H-M   'P 1'
#
loop_
_entity.id
_entity.type
_entity.pdbx_description
1 polymer ?
#
loop_
_entity_poly.entity_id
_entity_poly.type
_entity_poly.pdbx_seq_one_letter_code
_entity_poly.pdbx_strand_id
1 'polypeptide(L)'
;MIAQTNQLFLLSYNHSLFYAFVFCATLCSYNFHWYLTPYVPSSSYRIAWNHQNRSTILYIYLITAICSLYLGWQIRHHWMAISLGIVATFLYTAPKIPHKYFSLLSKIAFGKTLFLTFVWMYVTTALPILISDSNWTFNHSLFCISRFTLIYAICILFDYRDRESDQASGVKSMITWLSEQKVLWIFILSLLLFFISTIAMSGGPFSVFTKILLLVPGAIVWLLYRYSKKHSGDYLYYFVLDGLMMFSSILTLLFRF
;
A
#
# COMPACT_ATOMS: atom_id res chain seq x y z
N MET A 1 10.46 -2.20 2.16
CA MET A 1 9.55 -3.31 1.79
C MET A 1 10.08 -4.12 0.62
N ILE A 2 10.27 -3.56 -0.59
CA ILE A 2 10.84 -4.33 -1.73
C ILE A 2 12.18 -4.99 -1.36
N ALA A 3 13.10 -4.23 -0.73
CA ALA A 3 14.38 -4.75 -0.29
C ALA A 3 14.25 -5.96 0.67
N GLN A 4 13.25 -5.96 1.56
CA GLN A 4 12.97 -7.10 2.43
C GLN A 4 12.50 -8.31 1.61
N THR A 5 11.62 -8.13 0.63
CA THR A 5 11.21 -9.22 -0.27
C THR A 5 12.42 -9.83 -0.99
N ASN A 6 13.29 -8.98 -1.54
CA ASN A 6 14.51 -9.41 -2.22
C ASN A 6 15.45 -10.19 -1.31
N GLN A 7 15.66 -9.70 -0.07
CA GLN A 7 16.52 -10.35 0.92
C GLN A 7 15.95 -11.70 1.38
N LEU A 8 14.66 -11.75 1.71
CA LEU A 8 14.02 -12.97 2.21
C LEU A 8 13.95 -14.09 1.17
N PHE A 9 13.80 -13.75 -0.11
CA PHE A 9 13.69 -14.75 -1.18
C PHE A 9 14.95 -14.88 -2.03
N LEU A 10 16.03 -14.17 -1.68
CA LEU A 10 17.30 -14.20 -2.41
C LEU A 10 17.13 -13.93 -3.91
N LEU A 11 16.26 -12.97 -4.24
CA LEU A 11 15.87 -12.70 -5.62
C LEU A 11 17.01 -12.06 -6.40
N SER A 12 17.33 -12.60 -7.58
CA SER A 12 18.41 -12.11 -8.44
C SER A 12 17.87 -11.42 -9.69
N TYR A 13 18.07 -10.11 -9.78
CA TYR A 13 17.78 -9.26 -10.94
C TYR A 13 18.45 -7.89 -10.73
N ASN A 14 18.32 -6.97 -11.69
CA ASN A 14 18.85 -5.60 -11.51
C ASN A 14 18.02 -4.81 -10.48
N HIS A 15 18.36 -4.95 -9.20
CA HIS A 15 17.65 -4.30 -8.08
C HIS A 15 17.63 -2.78 -8.21
N SER A 16 18.76 -2.16 -8.56
CA SER A 16 18.88 -0.70 -8.67
C SER A 16 17.94 -0.13 -9.72
N LEU A 17 17.86 -0.78 -10.89
CA LEU A 17 16.95 -0.40 -11.96
C LEU A 17 15.49 -0.53 -11.50
N PHE A 18 15.13 -1.64 -10.86
CA PHE A 18 13.77 -1.85 -10.39
C PHE A 18 13.37 -0.88 -9.27
N TYR A 19 14.27 -0.59 -8.32
CA TYR A 19 14.03 0.40 -7.27
C TYR A 19 13.81 1.79 -7.87
N ALA A 20 14.64 2.19 -8.84
CA ALA A 20 14.47 3.45 -9.55
C ALA A 20 13.14 3.50 -10.31
N PHE A 21 12.77 2.40 -10.98
CA PHE A 21 11.49 2.30 -11.69
C PHE A 21 10.31 2.50 -10.73
N VAL A 22 10.26 1.73 -9.64
CA VAL A 22 9.17 1.84 -8.67
C VAL A 22 9.15 3.22 -8.03
N PHE A 23 10.30 3.79 -7.65
CA PHE A 23 10.38 5.15 -7.10
C PHE A 23 9.79 6.19 -8.06
N CYS A 24 10.21 6.20 -9.33
CA CYS A 24 9.68 7.11 -10.33
C CYS A 24 8.19 6.86 -10.60
N ALA A 25 7.75 5.60 -10.71
CA ALA A 25 6.36 5.24 -10.96
C ALA A 25 5.44 5.65 -9.79
N THR A 26 5.88 5.45 -8.55
CA THR A 26 5.16 5.88 -7.35
C THR A 26 5.06 7.40 -7.31
N LEU A 27 6.16 8.13 -7.50
CA LEU A 27 6.12 9.60 -7.55
C LEU A 27 5.21 10.11 -8.67
N CYS A 28 5.28 9.52 -9.86
CA CYS A 28 4.42 9.85 -10.98
C CYS A 28 2.94 9.70 -10.61
N SER A 29 2.56 8.53 -10.09
CA SER A 29 1.17 8.24 -9.71
C SER A 29 0.66 9.17 -8.62
N TYR A 30 1.43 9.41 -7.56
CA TYR A 30 1.00 10.28 -6.45
C TYR A 30 0.85 11.73 -6.90
N ASN A 31 1.77 12.25 -7.71
CA ASN A 31 1.67 13.62 -8.22
C ASN A 31 0.50 13.76 -9.20
N PHE A 32 0.27 12.77 -10.08
CA PHE A 32 -0.91 12.73 -10.94
C PHE A 32 -2.22 12.75 -10.11
N HIS A 33 -2.29 11.93 -9.07
CA HIS A 33 -3.43 11.86 -8.17
C HIS A 33 -3.70 13.20 -7.45
N TRP A 34 -2.65 13.85 -6.94
CA TRP A 34 -2.78 15.14 -6.27
C TRP A 34 -3.12 16.27 -7.22
N TYR A 35 -2.57 16.29 -8.43
CA TYR A 35 -2.88 17.29 -9.46
C TYR A 35 -4.37 17.30 -9.86
N LEU A 36 -5.02 16.13 -9.83
CA LEU A 36 -6.45 15.97 -10.10
C LEU A 36 -7.34 16.22 -8.88
N THR A 37 -6.77 16.39 -7.68
CA THR A 37 -7.57 16.59 -6.46
C THR A 37 -8.13 18.02 -6.42
N PRO A 38 -9.46 18.21 -6.32
CA PRO A 38 -10.06 19.54 -6.27
C PRO A 38 -9.77 20.22 -4.93
N TYR A 39 -9.71 21.55 -4.95
CA TYR A 39 -9.60 22.36 -3.72
C TYR A 39 -10.93 22.38 -2.97
N VAL A 40 -10.87 22.19 -1.66
CA VAL A 40 -12.01 22.30 -0.75
C VAL A 40 -11.64 23.31 0.35
N PRO A 41 -12.36 24.43 0.52
CA PRO A 41 -11.95 25.53 1.42
C PRO A 41 -11.77 25.17 2.90
N SER A 42 -12.38 24.07 3.37
CA SER A 42 -12.27 23.55 4.75
C SER A 42 -11.17 22.48 4.92
N SER A 43 -10.28 22.32 3.94
CA SER A 43 -9.34 21.21 3.90
C SER A 43 -8.06 21.44 4.69
N SER A 44 -7.41 20.33 5.10
CA SER A 44 -6.16 20.34 5.87
C SER A 44 -5.05 21.15 5.19
N TYR A 45 -4.07 21.63 5.97
CA TYR A 45 -2.89 22.37 5.49
C TYR A 45 -2.24 21.74 4.25
N ARG A 46 -2.21 20.40 4.20
CA ARG A 46 -1.70 19.62 3.04
C ARG A 46 -2.43 19.92 1.73
N ILE A 47 -3.76 19.99 1.76
CA ILE A 47 -4.56 20.22 0.55
C ILE A 47 -4.40 21.67 0.07
N ALA A 48 -4.32 22.63 1.00
CA ALA A 48 -4.00 24.02 0.68
C ALA A 48 -2.60 24.13 0.03
N TRP A 49 -1.59 23.47 0.59
CA TRP A 49 -0.24 23.43 0.03
C TRP A 49 -0.21 22.81 -1.37
N ASN A 50 -0.93 21.69 -1.59
CA ASN A 50 -1.01 21.04 -2.89
C ASN A 50 -1.63 21.94 -3.95
N HIS A 51 -2.68 22.69 -3.60
CA HIS A 51 -3.31 23.63 -4.53
C HIS A 51 -2.38 24.80 -4.87
N GLN A 52 -1.68 25.35 -3.87
CA GLN A 52 -0.72 26.44 -4.08
C GLN A 52 0.48 26.02 -4.95
N ASN A 53 0.92 24.76 -4.82
CA ASN A 53 2.10 24.23 -5.52
C ASN A 53 1.74 23.36 -6.73
N ARG A 54 0.60 23.61 -7.36
CA ARG A 54 0.08 22.76 -8.46
C ARG A 54 1.04 22.65 -9.65
N SER A 55 1.75 23.71 -9.99
CA SER A 55 2.77 23.70 -11.05
C SER A 55 3.95 22.81 -10.70
N THR A 56 4.42 22.85 -9.45
CA THR A 56 5.49 21.97 -8.95
C THR A 56 5.09 20.51 -9.04
N ILE A 57 3.86 20.19 -8.61
CA ILE A 57 3.29 18.84 -8.72
C ILE A 57 3.25 18.38 -10.18
N LEU A 58 2.84 19.26 -11.10
CA LEU A 58 2.80 18.96 -12.53
C LEU A 58 4.20 18.68 -13.10
N TYR A 59 5.21 19.50 -12.77
CA TYR A 59 6.58 19.28 -13.23
C TYR A 59 7.16 17.96 -12.70
N ILE A 60 6.96 17.66 -11.41
CA ILE A 60 7.40 16.38 -10.84
C ILE A 60 6.72 15.21 -11.54
N TYR A 61 5.39 15.30 -11.77
CA TYR A 61 4.65 14.30 -12.53
C TYR A 61 5.25 14.08 -13.92
N LEU A 62 5.48 15.12 -14.71
CA LEU A 62 6.00 14.99 -16.07
C LEU A 62 7.41 14.36 -16.10
N ILE A 63 8.31 14.83 -15.22
CA ILE A 63 9.67 14.27 -15.13
C ILE A 63 9.63 12.80 -14.74
N THR A 64 8.86 12.47 -13.71
CA THR A 64 8.78 11.09 -13.20
C THR A 64 8.00 10.17 -14.14
N ALA A 65 7.07 10.70 -14.94
CA ALA A 65 6.42 9.97 -16.03
C ALA A 65 7.43 9.56 -17.12
N ILE A 66 8.27 10.49 -17.58
CA ILE A 66 9.32 10.18 -18.56
C ILE A 66 10.32 9.17 -17.99
N CYS A 67 10.79 9.38 -16.75
CA CYS A 67 11.72 8.45 -16.09
C CYS A 67 11.11 7.05 -15.91
N SER A 68 9.85 6.95 -15.49
CA SER A 68 9.18 5.66 -15.31
C SER A 68 8.94 4.93 -16.63
N LEU A 69 8.63 5.64 -17.72
CA LEU A 69 8.55 5.06 -19.06
C LEU A 69 9.90 4.55 -19.54
N TYR A 70 10.96 5.36 -19.39
CA TYR A 70 12.32 4.97 -19.77
C TYR A 70 12.81 3.74 -18.99
N LEU A 71 12.64 3.74 -17.67
CA LEU A 71 13.05 2.61 -16.82
C LEU A 71 12.17 1.38 -17.06
N GLY A 72 10.85 1.56 -17.24
CA GLY A 72 9.91 0.49 -17.57
C GLY A 72 10.23 -0.18 -18.91
N TRP A 73 10.72 0.59 -19.89
CA TRP A 73 11.19 0.04 -21.17
C TRP A 73 12.41 -0.89 -21.02
N GLN A 74 13.29 -0.63 -20.05
CA GLN A 74 14.44 -1.49 -19.79
C GLN A 74 14.05 -2.84 -19.20
N ILE A 75 12.95 -2.91 -18.43
CA ILE A 75 12.37 -4.15 -17.87
C ILE A 75 11.17 -4.67 -18.67
N ARG A 76 11.03 -4.28 -19.94
CA ARG A 76 9.89 -4.65 -20.81
C ARG A 76 9.69 -6.15 -20.99
N HIS A 77 10.70 -6.98 -20.70
CA HIS A 77 10.54 -8.43 -20.72
C HIS A 77 9.43 -8.90 -19.76
N HIS A 78 9.25 -8.19 -18.63
CA HIS A 78 8.21 -8.48 -17.64
C HIS A 78 6.95 -7.61 -17.81
N TRP A 79 6.65 -7.16 -19.04
CA TRP A 79 5.57 -6.20 -19.33
C TRP A 79 4.20 -6.65 -18.79
N MET A 80 3.92 -7.97 -18.75
CA MET A 80 2.64 -8.48 -18.25
C MET A 80 2.49 -8.23 -16.75
N ALA A 81 3.53 -8.48 -15.95
CA ALA A 81 3.52 -8.19 -14.51
C ALA A 81 3.50 -6.66 -14.26
N ILE A 82 4.28 -5.90 -15.03
CA ILE A 82 4.33 -4.45 -14.89
C ILE A 82 2.99 -3.81 -15.26
N SER A 83 2.35 -4.27 -16.34
CA SER A 83 1.06 -3.71 -16.80
C SER A 83 -0.06 -3.92 -15.79
N LEU A 84 -0.08 -5.05 -15.08
CA LEU A 84 -1.02 -5.25 -13.97
C LEU A 84 -0.82 -4.20 -12.87
N GLY A 85 0.43 -3.92 -12.50
CA GLY A 85 0.76 -2.85 -11.55
C GLY A 85 0.31 -1.47 -12.05
N ILE A 86 0.63 -1.12 -13.30
CA ILE A 86 0.25 0.16 -13.92
C ILE A 86 -1.27 0.32 -13.96
N VAL A 87 -2.00 -0.68 -14.43
CA VAL A 87 -3.47 -0.67 -14.51
C VAL A 87 -4.06 -0.53 -13.10
N ALA A 88 -3.55 -1.28 -12.13
CA ALA A 88 -4.04 -1.20 -10.77
C ALA A 88 -3.79 0.20 -10.17
N THR A 89 -2.59 0.76 -10.30
CA THR A 89 -2.28 2.11 -9.84
C THR A 89 -3.12 3.18 -10.56
N PHE A 90 -3.35 3.03 -11.87
CA PHE A 90 -4.21 3.95 -12.63
C PHE A 90 -5.66 3.91 -12.15
N LEU A 91 -6.23 2.72 -11.96
CA LEU A 91 -7.61 2.55 -11.50
C LEU A 91 -7.86 3.17 -10.11
N TYR A 92 -6.84 3.29 -9.27
CA TYR A 92 -6.94 4.02 -8.00
C TYR A 92 -7.20 5.53 -8.22
N THR A 93 -6.55 6.11 -9.23
CA THR A 93 -6.65 7.54 -9.55
C THR A 93 -7.74 7.86 -10.55
N ALA A 94 -8.16 6.89 -11.37
CA ALA A 94 -9.16 7.04 -12.40
C ALA A 94 -10.44 7.76 -11.93
N PRO A 95 -11.04 7.46 -10.75
CA PRO A 95 -12.23 8.16 -10.26
C PRO A 95 -12.15 9.69 -10.21
N LYS A 96 -10.94 10.27 -10.16
CA LYS A 96 -10.71 11.72 -10.12
C LYS A 96 -10.63 12.36 -11.51
N ILE A 97 -10.50 11.56 -12.57
CA ILE A 97 -10.47 12.06 -13.94
C ILE A 97 -11.89 12.53 -14.31
N PRO A 98 -12.06 13.74 -14.86
CA PRO A 98 -13.36 14.32 -15.20
C PRO A 98 -13.98 13.66 -16.46
N HIS A 99 -14.22 12.34 -16.40
CA HIS A 99 -14.80 11.54 -17.46
C HIS A 99 -15.90 10.62 -16.92
N LYS A 100 -17.01 10.48 -17.66
CA LYS A 100 -18.23 9.77 -17.23
C LYS A 100 -17.99 8.30 -16.82
N TYR A 101 -17.16 7.57 -17.54
CA TYR A 101 -16.86 6.17 -17.20
C TYR A 101 -15.99 6.05 -15.94
N PHE A 102 -15.07 6.98 -15.73
CA PHE A 102 -14.19 6.93 -14.56
C PHE A 102 -14.89 7.42 -13.30
N SER A 103 -15.78 8.40 -13.42
CA SER A 103 -16.59 8.85 -12.28
C SER A 103 -17.53 7.74 -11.76
N LEU A 104 -17.92 6.76 -12.57
CA LEU A 104 -18.67 5.58 -12.10
C LEU A 104 -17.85 4.71 -11.14
N LEU A 105 -16.52 4.63 -11.32
CA LEU A 105 -15.63 3.89 -10.41
C LEU A 105 -15.63 4.50 -8.99
N SER A 106 -15.91 5.79 -8.85
CA SER A 106 -16.03 6.45 -7.55
C SER A 106 -17.15 5.87 -6.67
N LYS A 107 -18.17 5.25 -7.28
CA LYS A 107 -19.33 4.66 -6.61
C LYS A 107 -19.04 3.30 -5.98
N ILE A 108 -17.94 2.64 -6.38
CA ILE A 108 -17.49 1.36 -5.83
C ILE A 108 -16.59 1.63 -4.61
N ALA A 109 -17.12 2.37 -3.64
CA ALA A 109 -16.36 2.80 -2.46
C ALA A 109 -15.94 1.62 -1.55
N PHE A 110 -16.66 0.49 -1.59
CA PHE A 110 -16.33 -0.73 -0.84
C PHE A 110 -14.99 -1.36 -1.26
N GLY A 111 -14.58 -1.17 -2.52
CA GLY A 111 -13.36 -1.77 -3.05
C GLY A 111 -12.09 -0.98 -2.76
N LYS A 112 -12.17 0.29 -2.33
CA LYS A 112 -11.00 1.19 -2.26
C LYS A 112 -9.92 0.68 -1.32
N THR A 113 -10.31 0.21 -0.14
CA THR A 113 -9.40 -0.30 0.90
C THR A 113 -8.71 -1.57 0.44
N LEU A 114 -9.48 -2.58 0.00
CA LEU A 114 -8.94 -3.83 -0.55
C LEU A 114 -8.03 -3.59 -1.74
N PHE A 115 -8.42 -2.67 -2.61
CA PHE A 115 -7.68 -2.32 -3.81
C PHE A 115 -6.36 -1.62 -3.48
N LEU A 116 -6.36 -0.66 -2.56
CA LEU A 116 -5.16 0.00 -2.08
C LEU A 116 -4.19 -1.00 -1.45
N THR A 117 -4.70 -1.90 -0.60
CA THR A 117 -3.93 -3.00 -0.02
C THR A 117 -3.32 -3.90 -1.10
N PHE A 118 -4.11 -4.27 -2.12
CA PHE A 118 -3.64 -5.07 -3.24
C PHE A 118 -2.49 -4.39 -3.99
N VAL A 119 -2.63 -3.11 -4.35
CA VAL A 119 -1.58 -2.37 -5.06
C VAL A 119 -0.28 -2.33 -4.26
N TRP A 120 -0.35 -2.04 -2.96
CA TRP A 120 0.82 -2.01 -2.09
C TRP A 120 1.51 -3.37 -1.99
N MET A 121 0.76 -4.43 -1.69
CA MET A 121 1.31 -5.78 -1.64
C MET A 121 1.86 -6.22 -2.99
N TYR A 122 1.14 -5.94 -4.07
CA TYR A 122 1.55 -6.33 -5.42
C TYR A 122 2.89 -5.69 -5.78
N VAL A 123 3.00 -4.36 -5.69
CA VAL A 123 4.22 -3.64 -6.08
C VAL A 123 5.39 -3.96 -5.15
N THR A 124 5.15 -4.09 -3.84
CA THR A 124 6.25 -4.27 -2.87
C THR A 124 6.66 -5.72 -2.63
N THR A 125 5.83 -6.68 -3.03
CA THR A 125 6.02 -8.10 -2.73
C THR A 125 5.87 -9.01 -3.94
N ALA A 126 4.73 -8.99 -4.62
CA ALA A 126 4.52 -9.91 -5.75
C ALA A 126 5.38 -9.55 -6.98
N LEU A 127 5.43 -8.26 -7.33
CA LEU A 127 6.13 -7.75 -8.50
C LEU A 127 7.65 -8.03 -8.49
N PRO A 128 8.41 -7.80 -7.40
CA PRO A 128 9.84 -8.18 -7.38
C PRO A 128 10.05 -9.68 -7.56
N ILE A 129 9.15 -10.53 -7.03
CA ILE A 129 9.20 -11.99 -7.26
C ILE A 129 8.97 -12.30 -8.73
N LEU A 130 7.96 -11.69 -9.36
CA LEU A 130 7.66 -11.89 -10.79
C LEU A 130 8.77 -11.39 -11.72
N ILE A 131 9.46 -10.31 -11.35
CA ILE A 131 10.57 -9.74 -12.15
C ILE A 131 11.87 -10.55 -11.98
N SER A 132 12.01 -11.27 -10.88
CA SER A 132 13.18 -12.13 -10.66
C SER A 132 13.20 -13.41 -11.49
N ASP A 133 12.14 -13.69 -12.26
CA ASP A 133 11.91 -14.96 -12.97
C ASP A 133 12.05 -16.21 -12.08
N SER A 134 11.94 -16.04 -10.75
CA SER A 134 11.95 -17.17 -9.82
C SER A 134 10.65 -17.95 -9.90
N ASN A 135 10.75 -19.28 -9.73
CA ASN A 135 9.57 -20.13 -9.66
C ASN A 135 8.70 -19.72 -8.47
N TRP A 136 7.40 -19.56 -8.71
CA TRP A 136 6.47 -19.19 -7.65
C TRP A 136 6.32 -20.33 -6.64
N THR A 137 6.65 -20.08 -5.38
CA THR A 137 6.61 -21.06 -4.29
C THR A 137 5.43 -20.81 -3.35
N PHE A 138 5.11 -21.79 -2.51
CA PHE A 138 4.10 -21.61 -1.46
C PHE A 138 4.48 -20.49 -0.46
N ASN A 139 5.77 -20.33 -0.15
CA ASN A 139 6.23 -19.24 0.72
C ASN A 139 5.99 -17.85 0.10
N HIS A 140 6.08 -17.71 -1.24
CA HIS A 140 5.72 -16.45 -1.92
C HIS A 140 4.24 -16.10 -1.68
N SER A 141 3.35 -17.09 -1.80
CA SER A 141 1.92 -16.90 -1.52
C SER A 141 1.66 -16.53 -0.05
N LEU A 142 2.27 -17.26 0.89
CA LEU A 142 2.13 -16.95 2.33
C LEU A 142 2.64 -15.54 2.66
N PHE A 143 3.77 -15.13 2.09
CA PHE A 143 4.30 -13.80 2.32
C PHE A 143 3.41 -12.71 1.71
N CYS A 144 2.88 -12.92 0.50
CA CYS A 144 1.89 -12.02 -0.10
C CYS A 144 0.63 -11.90 0.77
N ILE A 145 0.11 -13.01 1.29
CA ILE A 145 -1.05 -13.01 2.20
C ILE A 145 -0.72 -12.24 3.48
N SER A 146 0.44 -12.50 4.10
CA SER A 146 0.92 -11.78 5.29
C SER A 146 0.98 -10.27 5.04
N ARG A 147 1.62 -9.84 3.95
CA ARG A 147 1.71 -8.42 3.61
C ARG A 147 0.35 -7.80 3.35
N PHE A 148 -0.50 -8.48 2.57
CA PHE A 148 -1.85 -8.01 2.27
C PHE A 148 -2.67 -7.82 3.55
N THR A 149 -2.74 -8.83 4.42
CA THR A 149 -3.62 -8.76 5.58
C THR A 149 -3.12 -7.81 6.68
N LEU A 150 -1.80 -7.62 6.80
CA LEU A 150 -1.23 -6.56 7.66
C LEU A 150 -1.61 -5.17 7.17
N ILE A 151 -1.37 -4.88 5.89
CA ILE A 151 -1.68 -3.58 5.29
C ILE A 151 -3.19 -3.34 5.36
N TYR A 152 -4.01 -4.36 5.11
CA TYR A 152 -5.46 -4.25 5.20
C TYR A 152 -5.92 -3.92 6.62
N ALA A 153 -5.35 -4.56 7.64
CA ALA A 153 -5.64 -4.24 9.04
C ALA A 153 -5.30 -2.78 9.39
N ILE A 154 -4.20 -2.24 8.85
CA ILE A 154 -3.83 -0.83 9.00
C ILE A 154 -4.84 0.06 8.27
N CYS A 155 -5.19 -0.25 7.01
CA CYS A 155 -6.16 0.53 6.24
C CYS A 155 -7.55 0.57 6.89
N ILE A 156 -7.99 -0.51 7.57
CA ILE A 156 -9.23 -0.50 8.36
C ILE A 156 -9.20 0.58 9.45
N LEU A 157 -8.05 0.83 10.08
CA LEU A 157 -7.92 1.89 11.08
C LEU A 157 -8.06 3.28 10.45
N PHE A 158 -7.50 3.48 9.26
CA PHE A 158 -7.65 4.72 8.49
C PHE A 158 -9.11 4.96 8.10
N ASP A 159 -9.77 3.96 7.53
CA ASP A 159 -11.19 4.05 7.21
C ASP A 159 -12.03 4.34 8.48
N TYR A 160 -11.60 3.85 9.65
CA TYR A 160 -12.32 4.09 10.90
C TYR A 160 -12.21 5.55 11.33
N ARG A 161 -11.03 6.15 11.16
CA ARG A 161 -10.80 7.58 11.41
C ARG A 161 -11.67 8.44 10.51
N ASP A 162 -11.78 8.07 9.23
CA ASP A 162 -12.46 8.88 8.23
C ASP A 162 -13.99 8.65 8.21
N ARG A 163 -14.50 7.73 9.04
CA ARG A 163 -15.91 7.31 9.07
C ARG A 163 -16.91 8.46 9.18
N GLU A 164 -16.71 9.38 10.13
CA GLU A 164 -17.65 10.48 10.35
C GLU A 164 -17.69 11.44 9.16
N SER A 165 -16.51 11.74 8.58
CA SER A 165 -16.36 12.57 7.38
C SER A 165 -17.00 11.91 6.15
N ASP A 166 -16.79 10.61 5.98
CA ASP A 166 -17.40 9.81 4.90
C ASP A 166 -18.93 9.77 5.02
N GLN A 167 -19.46 9.59 6.23
CA GLN A 167 -20.89 9.61 6.51
C GLN A 167 -21.51 10.98 6.20
N ALA A 168 -20.87 12.08 6.65
CA ALA A 168 -21.32 13.43 6.37
C ALA A 168 -21.30 13.76 4.86
N SER A 169 -20.37 13.16 4.11
CA SER A 169 -20.23 13.33 2.67
C SER A 169 -21.09 12.37 1.82
N GLY A 170 -21.89 11.50 2.46
CA GLY A 170 -22.73 10.50 1.79
C GLY A 170 -21.94 9.38 1.07
N VAL A 171 -20.66 9.21 1.39
CA VAL A 171 -19.79 8.19 0.80
C VAL A 171 -20.09 6.83 1.43
N LYS A 172 -20.50 5.85 0.62
CA LYS A 172 -20.78 4.48 1.07
C LYS A 172 -19.49 3.64 1.19
N SER A 173 -18.62 3.92 2.16
CA SER A 173 -17.44 3.08 2.44
C SER A 173 -17.80 1.81 3.24
N MET A 174 -16.91 0.82 3.29
CA MET A 174 -17.11 -0.42 4.06
C MET A 174 -17.52 -0.13 5.51
N ILE A 175 -16.92 0.89 6.13
CA ILE A 175 -17.13 1.23 7.54
C ILE A 175 -18.42 2.03 7.77
N THR A 176 -18.92 2.73 6.75
CA THR A 176 -20.27 3.32 6.81
C THR A 176 -21.38 2.27 6.68
N TRP A 177 -21.13 1.17 5.98
CA TRP A 177 -22.14 0.15 5.68
C TRP A 177 -22.17 -1.00 6.71
N LEU A 178 -21.05 -1.28 7.36
CA LEU A 178 -20.93 -2.33 8.37
C LEU A 178 -21.10 -1.78 9.79
N SER A 179 -21.66 -2.60 10.67
CA SER A 179 -21.66 -2.31 12.11
C SER A 179 -20.23 -2.35 12.66
N GLU A 180 -19.97 -1.63 13.76
CA GLU A 180 -18.65 -1.63 14.40
C GLU A 180 -18.18 -3.04 14.76
N GLN A 181 -19.12 -3.90 15.17
CA GLN A 181 -18.81 -5.30 15.48
C GLN A 181 -18.30 -6.06 14.26
N LYS A 182 -18.88 -5.85 13.07
CA LYS A 182 -18.42 -6.50 11.83
C LYS A 182 -17.05 -5.98 11.41
N VAL A 183 -16.80 -4.67 11.51
CA VAL A 183 -15.49 -4.07 11.24
C VAL A 183 -14.42 -4.64 12.19
N LEU A 184 -14.74 -4.77 13.48
CA LEU A 184 -13.86 -5.41 14.46
C LEU A 184 -13.52 -6.85 14.07
N TRP A 185 -14.52 -7.66 13.67
CA TRP A 185 -14.27 -9.03 13.24
C TRP A 185 -13.40 -9.12 11.99
N ILE A 186 -13.60 -8.23 11.01
CA ILE A 186 -12.74 -8.16 9.82
C ILE A 186 -11.30 -7.80 10.21
N PHE A 187 -11.13 -6.83 11.13
CA PHE A 187 -9.82 -6.46 11.65
C PHE A 187 -9.13 -7.64 12.36
N ILE A 188 -9.83 -8.33 13.26
CA ILE A 188 -9.32 -9.50 13.98
C ILE A 188 -8.94 -10.60 13.00
N LEU A 189 -9.81 -10.92 12.03
CA LEU A 189 -9.55 -11.95 11.02
C LEU A 189 -8.33 -11.59 10.16
N SER A 190 -8.18 -10.33 9.79
CA SER A 190 -7.02 -9.86 9.01
C SER A 190 -5.72 -10.06 9.78
N LEU A 191 -5.68 -9.66 11.06
CA LEU A 191 -4.52 -9.90 11.91
C LEU A 191 -4.25 -11.38 12.15
N LEU A 192 -5.29 -12.18 12.39
CA LEU A 192 -5.15 -13.63 12.56
C LEU A 192 -4.55 -14.28 11.31
N LEU A 193 -5.04 -13.94 10.12
CA LEU A 193 -4.48 -14.41 8.85
C LEU A 193 -3.04 -13.93 8.65
N PHE A 194 -2.71 -12.71 9.06
CA PHE A 194 -1.33 -12.21 9.09
C PHE A 194 -0.42 -13.07 9.97
N PHE A 195 -0.84 -13.36 11.21
CA PHE A 195 -0.07 -14.18 12.14
C PHE A 195 0.12 -15.61 11.60
N ILE A 196 -0.97 -16.26 11.17
CA ILE A 196 -0.94 -17.63 10.65
C ILE A 196 -0.05 -17.72 9.42
N SER A 197 -0.27 -16.85 8.42
CA SER A 197 0.53 -16.88 7.18
C SER A 197 2.01 -16.63 7.46
N THR A 198 2.35 -15.75 8.42
CA THR A 198 3.74 -15.48 8.78
C THR A 198 4.40 -16.65 9.52
N ILE A 199 3.67 -17.30 10.43
CA ILE A 199 4.19 -18.46 11.19
C ILE A 199 4.35 -19.67 10.27
N ALA A 200 3.43 -19.86 9.33
CA ALA A 200 3.40 -21.00 8.40
C ALA A 200 4.54 -20.99 7.37
N MET A 201 5.18 -19.85 7.11
CA MET A 201 6.35 -19.80 6.22
C MET A 201 7.47 -20.70 6.76
N SER A 202 8.17 -21.42 5.90
CA SER A 202 9.20 -22.38 6.31
C SER A 202 10.41 -22.36 5.38
N GLY A 203 11.49 -23.01 5.79
CA GLY A 203 12.75 -23.05 5.03
C GLY A 203 13.75 -21.96 5.42
N GLY A 204 14.91 -21.99 4.76
CA GLY A 204 16.14 -21.29 5.15
C GLY A 204 15.99 -19.84 5.65
N PRO A 205 15.44 -18.91 4.85
CA PRO A 205 15.38 -17.49 5.24
C PRO A 205 14.37 -17.20 6.36
N PHE A 206 13.46 -18.12 6.65
CA PHE A 206 12.38 -17.96 7.64
C PHE A 206 12.72 -18.61 8.98
N SER A 207 13.86 -18.23 9.55
CA SER A 207 14.22 -18.59 10.93
C SER A 207 13.16 -18.11 11.94
N VAL A 208 13.12 -18.70 13.13
CA VAL A 208 12.23 -18.25 14.22
C VAL A 208 12.41 -16.76 14.50
N PHE A 209 13.66 -16.30 14.50
CA PHE A 209 13.98 -14.90 14.73
C PHE A 209 13.45 -13.99 13.61
N THR A 210 13.65 -14.36 12.34
CA THR A 210 13.09 -13.62 11.20
C THR A 210 11.57 -13.49 11.32
N LYS A 211 10.88 -14.57 11.68
CA LYS A 211 9.42 -14.56 11.89
C LYS A 211 9.01 -13.61 13.00
N ILE A 212 9.74 -13.59 14.13
CA ILE A 212 9.50 -12.63 15.21
C ILE A 212 9.58 -11.20 14.68
N LEU A 213 10.63 -10.84 13.94
CA LEU A 213 10.78 -9.51 13.36
C LEU A 213 9.63 -9.16 12.40
N LEU A 214 9.14 -10.14 11.63
CA LEU A 214 8.00 -9.96 10.73
C LEU A 214 6.67 -9.75 11.46
N LEU A 215 6.51 -10.34 12.66
CA LEU A 215 5.28 -10.29 13.46
C LEU A 215 5.14 -9.02 14.31
N VAL A 216 6.26 -8.37 14.66
CA VAL A 216 6.28 -7.16 15.51
C VAL A 216 5.27 -6.08 15.04
N PRO A 217 5.20 -5.69 13.75
CA PRO A 217 4.24 -4.67 13.32
C PRO A 217 2.78 -5.04 13.60
N GLY A 218 2.38 -6.31 13.38
CA GLY A 218 1.01 -6.74 13.64
C GLY A 218 0.66 -6.73 15.13
N ALA A 219 1.62 -7.05 16.00
CA ALA A 219 1.44 -6.91 17.44
C ALA A 219 1.24 -5.43 17.84
N ILE A 220 2.01 -4.51 17.25
CA ILE A 220 1.83 -3.07 17.49
C ILE A 220 0.47 -2.59 16.97
N VAL A 221 0.05 -2.99 15.76
CA VAL A 221 -1.27 -2.65 15.20
C VAL A 221 -2.40 -3.14 16.12
N TRP A 222 -2.29 -4.35 16.67
CA TRP A 222 -3.25 -4.88 17.64
C TRP A 222 -3.36 -3.99 18.89
N LEU A 223 -2.22 -3.61 19.48
CA LEU A 223 -2.18 -2.76 20.68
C LEU A 223 -2.75 -1.36 20.40
N LEU A 224 -2.50 -0.82 19.19
CA LEU A 224 -2.96 0.50 18.78
C LEU A 224 -4.45 0.54 18.44
N TYR A 225 -5.13 -0.58 18.19
CA TYR A 225 -6.52 -0.60 17.72
C TYR A 225 -7.48 0.23 18.59
N ARG A 226 -7.44 0.06 19.93
CA ARG A 226 -8.31 0.82 20.83
C ARG A 226 -7.90 2.29 20.95
N TYR A 227 -6.59 2.55 20.86
CA TYR A 227 -6.03 3.89 20.97
C TYR A 227 -6.36 4.75 19.76
N SER A 228 -6.23 4.19 18.55
CA SER A 228 -6.51 4.87 17.28
C SER A 228 -7.98 5.21 17.11
N LYS A 229 -8.90 4.39 17.64
CA LYS A 229 -10.33 4.72 17.69
C LYS A 229 -10.65 6.00 18.46
N LYS A 230 -9.81 6.39 19.43
CA LYS A 230 -10.04 7.56 20.31
C LYS A 230 -9.23 8.79 19.89
N HIS A 231 -8.18 8.62 19.10
CA HIS A 231 -7.25 9.69 18.73
C HIS A 231 -7.07 9.71 17.22
N SER A 232 -7.53 10.77 16.56
CA SER A 232 -7.48 10.95 15.10
C SER A 232 -6.32 11.84 14.63
N GLY A 233 -5.28 12.00 15.44
CA GLY A 233 -4.15 12.89 15.14
C GLY A 233 -3.34 12.42 13.92
N ASP A 234 -2.88 13.38 13.10
CA ASP A 234 -2.14 13.10 11.87
C ASP A 234 -0.85 12.30 12.10
N TYR A 235 -0.11 12.56 13.17
CA TYR A 235 1.11 11.83 13.49
C TYR A 235 0.86 10.34 13.75
N LEU A 236 -0.20 9.99 14.48
CA LEU A 236 -0.53 8.59 14.75
C LEU A 236 -0.81 7.83 13.44
N TYR A 237 -1.55 8.45 12.53
CA TYR A 237 -1.96 7.78 11.31
C TYR A 237 -0.86 7.77 10.25
N TYR A 238 -0.34 8.94 9.88
CA TYR A 238 0.58 9.07 8.75
C TYR A 238 2.03 8.71 9.10
N PHE A 239 2.44 8.83 10.37
CA PHE A 239 3.80 8.44 10.76
C PHE A 239 3.83 7.05 11.41
N VAL A 240 3.02 6.83 12.45
CA VAL A 240 3.06 5.56 13.20
C VAL A 240 2.40 4.43 12.41
N LEU A 241 1.08 4.51 12.15
CA LEU A 241 0.34 3.42 11.52
C LEU A 241 0.81 3.14 10.08
N ASP A 242 1.01 4.18 9.27
CA ASP A 242 1.54 4.01 7.90
C ASP A 242 2.98 3.47 7.91
N GLY A 243 3.81 3.96 8.84
CA GLY A 243 5.18 3.47 9.05
C GLY A 243 5.26 1.99 9.41
N LEU A 244 4.23 1.42 10.06
CA LEU A 244 4.20 -0.01 10.41
C LEU A 244 4.20 -0.92 9.18
N MET A 245 3.74 -0.45 8.01
CA MET A 245 3.82 -1.23 6.77
C MET A 245 5.28 -1.58 6.40
N MET A 246 6.20 -0.64 6.62
CA MET A 246 7.63 -0.84 6.34
C MET A 246 8.46 -1.26 7.56
N PHE A 247 7.90 -1.23 8.77
CA PHE A 247 8.68 -1.39 10.01
C PHE A 247 9.44 -2.71 10.09
N SER A 248 8.80 -3.84 9.73
CA SER A 248 9.51 -5.13 9.67
C SER A 248 10.67 -5.14 8.66
N SER A 249 10.57 -4.37 7.57
CA SER A 249 11.66 -4.21 6.59
C SER A 249 12.85 -3.47 7.19
N ILE A 250 12.61 -2.51 8.10
CA ILE A 250 13.67 -1.82 8.83
C ILE A 250 14.33 -2.79 9.83
N LEU A 251 13.51 -3.53 10.60
CA LEU A 251 14.03 -4.51 11.56
C LEU A 251 14.91 -5.57 10.89
N THR A 252 14.43 -6.20 9.82
CA THR A 252 15.20 -7.22 9.07
C THR A 252 16.46 -6.67 8.39
N LEU A 253 16.47 -5.37 8.05
CA LEU A 253 17.66 -4.68 7.54
C LEU A 253 18.69 -4.39 8.65
N LEU A 254 18.25 -4.06 9.86
CA LEU A 254 19.13 -3.77 11.00
C LEU A 254 19.78 -5.06 11.55
N PHE A 255 19.00 -6.12 11.67
CA PHE A 255 19.46 -7.41 12.17
C PHE A 255 19.92 -8.34 11.04
N ARG A 256 20.58 -7.81 10.01
CA ARG A 256 21.02 -8.57 8.83
C ARG A 256 21.65 -9.91 9.21
N PHE A 257 21.21 -10.97 8.53
CA PHE A 257 21.87 -12.28 8.43
C PHE A 257 22.20 -12.53 6.97
#